data_AF-A0A1J3KAA4-F1
#
_entry.id   AF-A0A1J3KAA4-F1
#
_cell.length_a   1.000
_cell.length_b   1.000
_cell.length_c   1.000
_cell.angle_alpha   90.00
_cell.angle_beta   90.00
_cell.angle_gamma   90.00
#
_symmetry.space_group_name_H-M   'P 1'
#
loop_
_entity.id
_entity.type
_entity.pdbx_description
1 polymer ?
#
loop_
_entity_poly.entity_id
_entity_poly.type
_entity_poly.pdbx_seq_one_letter_code
_entity_poly.pdbx_strand_id
1 'polypeptide(L)'
;SIYFLPGGGDKSARRNRMLHDILLWERDLESPYYHFPAYLVVVSDKDKVREDEEFSCTLRVLKQSDYNVLVASPTKSKWTKSKWLPSLSTYTFGNERRIRTEGGVGRSGLIHSFCY
;
A
#
# COMPACT_ATOMS: atom_id res chain seq x y z
N SER A 1 -9.14 -6.29 -14.29
CA SER A 1 -8.39 -7.47 -14.77
C SER A 1 -7.71 -8.16 -13.60
N ILE A 2 -7.47 -9.48 -13.66
CA ILE A 2 -6.65 -10.21 -12.69
C ILE A 2 -5.39 -10.69 -13.41
N TYR A 3 -4.21 -10.31 -12.91
CA TYR A 3 -2.91 -10.66 -13.48
C TYR A 3 -2.28 -11.82 -12.71
N PHE A 4 -1.91 -12.89 -13.42
CA PHE A 4 -1.16 -14.02 -12.86
C PHE A 4 0.22 -14.06 -13.49
N LEU A 5 1.23 -13.59 -12.75
CA LEU A 5 2.62 -13.68 -13.18
C LEU A 5 3.29 -14.93 -12.57
N PRO A 6 4.21 -15.59 -13.30
CA PRO A 6 4.86 -16.81 -12.82
C PRO A 6 5.57 -16.55 -11.48
N GLY A 7 5.18 -17.32 -10.46
CA GLY A 7 5.75 -17.23 -9.13
C GLY A 7 7.18 -17.78 -9.09
N GLY A 8 8.15 -16.93 -8.73
CA GLY A 8 9.54 -17.35 -8.54
C GLY A 8 10.51 -16.18 -8.36
N GLY A 9 11.59 -16.38 -7.62
CA GLY A 9 12.62 -15.37 -7.37
C GLY A 9 12.72 -14.92 -5.91
N ASP A 10 13.79 -14.19 -5.61
CA ASP A 10 14.09 -13.72 -4.26
C ASP A 10 13.06 -12.67 -3.76
N LYS A 11 13.31 -12.10 -2.57
CA LYS A 11 12.41 -11.09 -1.99
C LYS A 11 12.35 -9.81 -2.84
N SER A 12 13.48 -9.40 -3.43
CA SER A 12 13.58 -8.18 -4.24
C SER A 12 12.82 -8.31 -5.56
N ALA A 13 13.00 -9.43 -6.27
CA ALA A 13 12.29 -9.70 -7.50
C ALA A 13 10.76 -9.75 -7.29
N ARG A 14 10.29 -10.30 -6.16
CA ARG A 14 8.87 -10.29 -5.79
C ARG A 14 8.35 -8.88 -5.53
N ARG A 15 9.11 -8.07 -4.79
CA ARG A 15 8.79 -6.67 -4.51
C ARG A 15 8.70 -5.85 -5.80
N ASN A 16 9.68 -5.95 -6.70
CA ASN A 16 9.67 -5.24 -7.98
C ASN A 16 8.49 -5.64 -8.87
N ARG A 17 8.11 -6.92 -8.88
CA ARG A 17 6.91 -7.35 -9.61
C ARG A 17 5.63 -6.80 -9.00
N MET A 18 5.49 -6.81 -7.66
CA MET A 18 4.33 -6.19 -7.01
C MET A 18 4.21 -4.70 -7.38
N LEU A 19 5.32 -3.96 -7.39
CA LEU A 19 5.34 -2.56 -7.83
C LEU A 19 4.93 -2.42 -9.30
N HIS A 20 5.48 -3.26 -10.17
CA HIS A 20 5.13 -3.28 -11.58
C HIS A 20 3.63 -3.55 -11.81
N ASP A 21 3.06 -4.53 -11.09
CA ASP A 21 1.65 -4.89 -11.16
C ASP A 21 0.74 -3.75 -10.68
N ILE A 22 1.16 -3.02 -9.65
CA ILE A 22 0.45 -1.84 -9.14
C ILE A 22 0.42 -0.72 -10.19
N LEU A 23 1.55 -0.43 -10.83
CA LEU A 23 1.62 0.61 -11.87
C LEU A 23 0.85 0.21 -13.14
N LEU A 24 0.88 -1.07 -13.50
CA LEU A 24 0.07 -1.59 -14.60
C LEU A 24 -1.43 -1.45 -14.30
N TRP A 25 -1.83 -1.82 -13.08
CA TRP A 25 -3.21 -1.65 -12.60
C TRP A 25 -3.68 -0.19 -12.63
N GLU A 26 -2.83 0.76 -12.21
CA GLU A 26 -3.13 2.19 -12.29
C GLU A 26 -3.34 2.63 -13.75
N ARG A 27 -2.45 2.22 -14.64
CA ARG A 27 -2.52 2.58 -16.06
C ARG A 27 -3.78 2.04 -16.75
N ASP A 28 -4.26 0.86 -16.36
CA ASP A 28 -5.52 0.31 -16.88
C ASP A 28 -6.75 1.12 -16.44
N LEU A 29 -6.64 1.84 -15.32
CA LEU A 29 -7.70 2.69 -14.77
C LEU A 29 -7.61 4.13 -15.25
N GLU A 30 -6.47 4.52 -15.82
CA GLU A 30 -6.24 5.86 -16.36
C GLU A 30 -7.22 6.12 -17.53
N SER A 31 -8.27 6.88 -17.25
CA SER A 31 -9.20 7.37 -18.26
C SER A 31 -9.22 8.90 -18.24
N PRO A 32 -8.97 9.56 -19.38
CA PRO A 32 -8.99 11.02 -19.45
C PRO A 32 -10.38 11.62 -19.23
N TYR A 33 -11.44 10.79 -19.21
CA TYR A 33 -12.83 11.24 -19.11
C TYR A 33 -13.54 10.76 -17.85
N TYR A 34 -13.04 9.73 -17.16
CA TYR A 34 -13.74 9.12 -16.04
C TYR A 34 -12.79 8.71 -14.91
N HIS A 35 -12.98 9.29 -13.73
CA HIS A 35 -12.40 8.75 -12.50
C HIS A 35 -13.35 7.71 -11.91
N PHE A 36 -12.89 6.46 -11.82
CA PHE A 36 -13.64 5.40 -11.14
C PHE A 36 -13.10 5.19 -9.73
N PRO A 37 -13.95 5.12 -8.70
CA PRO A 37 -13.50 4.77 -7.36
C PRO A 37 -12.96 3.33 -7.39
N ALA A 38 -11.64 3.18 -7.28
CA ALA A 38 -10.98 1.89 -7.30
C ALA A 38 -10.27 1.60 -5.97
N TYR A 39 -10.19 0.32 -5.62
CA TYR A 39 -9.55 -0.17 -4.40
C TYR A 39 -8.30 -0.96 -4.76
N LEU A 40 -7.15 -0.51 -4.26
CA LEU A 40 -5.92 -1.28 -4.24
C LEU A 40 -5.76 -1.94 -2.87
N VAL A 41 -5.76 -3.27 -2.83
CA VAL A 41 -5.53 -4.05 -1.61
C VAL A 41 -4.16 -4.73 -1.68
N VAL A 42 -3.22 -4.29 -0.85
CA VAL A 42 -1.89 -4.87 -0.75
C VAL A 42 -1.83 -5.82 0.45
N VAL A 43 -1.62 -7.10 0.20
CA VAL A 43 -1.44 -8.11 1.27
C VAL A 43 0.04 -8.32 1.52
N SER A 44 0.59 -7.70 2.56
CA SER A 44 2.01 -7.76 2.90
C SER A 44 2.26 -7.41 4.36
N ASP A 45 3.50 -7.60 4.81
CA ASP A 45 3.96 -7.10 6.11
C ASP A 45 3.97 -5.56 6.10
N LYS A 46 3.12 -4.94 6.93
CA LYS A 46 2.91 -3.48 6.97
C LYS A 46 4.20 -2.71 7.23
N ASP A 47 5.07 -3.23 8.08
CA ASP A 47 6.24 -2.48 8.52
C ASP A 47 7.25 -2.44 7.36
N LYS A 48 7.36 -3.55 6.63
CA LYS A 48 8.18 -3.62 5.41
C LYS A 48 7.66 -2.75 4.27
N VAL A 49 6.34 -2.69 4.08
CA VAL A 49 5.73 -1.80 3.07
C VAL A 49 6.00 -0.33 3.39
N ARG A 50 6.07 0.03 4.67
CA ARG A 50 6.34 1.40 5.11
C ARG A 50 7.82 1.79 5.05
N GLU A 51 8.71 0.86 5.38
CA GLU A 51 10.16 1.07 5.36
C GLU A 51 10.72 1.12 3.92
N ASP A 52 10.03 0.49 2.98
CA ASP A 52 10.37 0.53 1.56
C ASP A 52 9.96 1.87 0.94
N GLU A 53 10.94 2.72 0.65
CA GLU A 53 10.72 4.10 0.19
C GLU A 53 9.92 4.17 -1.12
N GLU A 54 10.34 3.44 -2.15
CA GLU A 54 9.65 3.43 -3.45
C GLU A 54 8.26 2.79 -3.32
N PHE A 55 8.10 1.71 -2.55
CA PHE A 55 6.77 1.10 -2.34
C PHE A 55 5.82 2.04 -1.60
N SER A 56 6.27 2.60 -0.47
CA SER A 56 5.47 3.53 0.34
C SER A 56 5.16 4.81 -0.42
N CYS A 57 6.07 5.26 -1.28
CA CYS A 57 5.86 6.37 -2.17
C CYS A 57 4.76 6.08 -3.20
N THR A 58 4.86 4.99 -3.96
CA THR A 58 3.88 4.64 -4.99
C THR A 58 2.47 4.59 -4.39
N LEU A 59 2.32 3.96 -3.22
CA LEU A 59 1.04 3.92 -2.52
C LEU A 59 0.52 5.29 -2.09
N ARG A 60 1.41 6.24 -1.78
CA ARG A 60 1.04 7.62 -1.44
C ARG A 60 0.54 8.38 -2.67
N VAL A 61 1.23 8.25 -3.79
CA VAL A 61 0.82 8.87 -5.07
C VAL A 61 -0.57 8.36 -5.47
N LEU A 62 -0.79 7.06 -5.42
CA LEU A 62 -2.10 6.47 -5.71
C LEU A 62 -3.20 6.99 -4.77
N LYS A 63 -2.88 7.17 -3.49
CA LYS A 63 -3.83 7.74 -2.53
C LYS A 63 -4.16 9.21 -2.84
N GLN A 64 -3.20 9.97 -3.36
CA GLN A 64 -3.40 11.36 -3.80
C GLN A 64 -4.19 11.43 -5.12
N SER A 65 -4.12 10.40 -5.96
CA SER A 65 -4.93 10.21 -7.17
C SER A 65 -6.33 9.66 -6.90
N ASP A 66 -6.87 9.87 -5.69
CA ASP A 66 -8.20 9.44 -5.23
C ASP A 66 -8.46 7.91 -5.21
N TYR A 67 -7.43 7.07 -5.31
CA TYR A 67 -7.58 5.63 -5.12
C TYR A 67 -7.69 5.26 -3.64
N ASN A 68 -8.47 4.21 -3.35
CA ASN A 68 -8.58 3.65 -2.01
C ASN A 68 -7.49 2.60 -1.79
N VAL A 69 -6.44 2.98 -1.06
CA VAL A 69 -5.31 2.09 -0.77
C VAL A 69 -5.46 1.46 0.62
N LEU A 70 -5.56 0.13 0.63
CA LEU A 70 -5.67 -0.69 1.84
C LEU A 70 -4.45 -1.61 1.93
N VAL A 71 -3.77 -1.59 3.07
CA VAL A 71 -2.71 -2.56 3.37
C VAL A 71 -3.23 -3.54 4.40
N ALA A 72 -3.21 -4.82 4.05
CA ALA A 72 -3.62 -5.92 4.89
C ALA A 72 -2.40 -6.74 5.31
N SER A 73 -2.16 -6.88 6.61
CA SER A 73 -1.06 -7.67 7.13
C SER A 73 -1.55 -8.92 7.82
N PRO A 74 -0.93 -10.09 7.56
CA PRO A 74 -1.15 -11.28 8.36
C PRO A 74 -0.81 -10.98 9.82
N THR A 75 -1.75 -11.20 10.73
CA THR A 75 -1.44 -11.17 12.16
C THR A 75 -0.52 -12.34 12.53
N LYS A 76 0.35 -12.13 13.51
CA LYS A 76 1.28 -13.14 14.05
C LYS A 76 0.57 -14.25 14.84
N SER A 77 -0.70 -14.56 14.54
CA SER A 77 -1.41 -15.67 15.18
C SER A 77 -0.82 -17.01 14.71
N LYS A 78 -0.68 -17.97 15.62
CA LYS A 78 -0.24 -19.33 15.27
C LYS A 78 -1.12 -19.88 14.14
N TRP A 79 -0.49 -20.23 13.02
CA TRP A 79 -1.11 -21.01 11.96
C TRP A 79 -1.68 -22.28 12.59
N THR A 80 -3.00 -22.37 12.66
CA THR A 80 -3.70 -23.60 13.00
C THR A 80 -4.31 -24.12 11.70
N LYS A 81 -4.10 -25.40 11.39
CA LYS A 81 -4.61 -26.05 10.16
C LYS A 81 -6.11 -25.85 9.92
N SER A 82 -6.86 -25.44 10.95
CA SER A 82 -8.30 -25.17 10.91
C SER A 82 -8.67 -23.73 10.51
N LYS A 83 -7.73 -22.78 10.44
CA LYS A 83 -7.99 -21.41 9.98
C LYS A 83 -7.27 -21.17 8.65
N TRP A 84 -8.05 -21.20 7.58
CA TRP A 84 -7.59 -20.96 6.21
C TRP A 84 -7.05 -19.55 5.98
N LEU A 85 -7.28 -18.61 6.90
CA LEU A 85 -6.65 -17.30 6.89
C LEU A 85 -6.24 -16.90 8.32
N PRO A 86 -4.98 -16.50 8.57
CA PRO A 86 -4.68 -15.73 9.77
C PRO A 86 -5.57 -14.49 9.78
N SER A 87 -5.95 -14.00 10.96
CA SER A 87 -6.64 -12.70 11.05
C SER A 87 -5.81 -11.65 10.30
N LEU A 88 -6.44 -10.88 9.43
CA LEU A 88 -5.79 -9.78 8.72
C LEU A 88 -6.03 -8.51 9.53
N SER A 89 -4.96 -7.76 9.82
CA SER A 89 -5.09 -6.38 10.25
C SER A 89 -5.04 -5.49 9.01
N THR A 90 -6.06 -4.66 8.82
CA THR A 90 -6.12 -3.71 7.71
C THR A 90 -5.92 -2.30 8.21
N TYR A 91 -5.18 -1.48 7.47
CA TYR A 91 -5.18 -0.03 7.67
C TYR A 91 -5.25 0.70 6.34
N THR A 92 -5.89 1.88 6.36
CA THR A 92 -5.87 2.79 5.22
C THR A 92 -4.53 3.51 5.19
N PHE A 93 -3.80 3.33 4.10
CA PHE A 93 -2.49 3.95 3.94
C PHE A 93 -2.64 5.48 3.98
N GLY A 94 -1.79 6.15 4.77
CA GLY A 94 -1.81 7.61 4.94
C GLY A 94 -2.76 8.16 6.03
N ASN A 95 -3.63 7.35 6.65
CA ASN A 95 -4.51 7.79 7.74
C ASN A 95 -3.92 7.56 9.15
N GLU A 96 -2.60 7.57 9.25
CA GLU A 96 -1.93 7.35 10.53
C GLU A 96 -1.98 8.61 11.38
N ARG A 97 -2.61 8.52 12.56
CA ARG A 97 -2.50 9.57 13.57
C ARG A 97 -1.02 9.71 13.92
N ARG A 98 -0.39 10.82 13.51
CA ARG A 98 0.84 11.30 14.15
C ARG A 98 0.57 11.33 15.64
N ILE A 99 1.19 10.44 16.41
CA ILE A 99 1.29 10.63 17.85
C ILE A 99 2.11 11.91 18.01
N ARG A 100 1.44 13.03 18.28
CA ARG A 100 2.09 14.26 18.72
C ARG A 100 2.73 13.93 20.06
N THR A 101 4.03 13.69 20.08
CA THR A 101 4.83 14.03 21.26
C THR A 101 4.65 15.53 21.48
N GLU A 102 4.06 15.88 22.61
CA GLU A 102 3.85 17.27 23.02
C GLU A 102 5.20 17.99 23.08
N GLY A 103 5.26 19.16 22.43
CA GLY A 103 6.43 20.03 22.45
C GLY A 103 6.79 20.54 21.06
N GLY A 104 6.02 21.49 20.53
CA GLY A 104 6.44 22.25 19.35
C GLY A 104 5.28 22.69 18.48
N VAL A 105 5.06 24.01 18.43
CA VAL A 105 4.04 24.74 17.67
C VAL A 105 3.95 24.23 16.22
N GLY A 106 2.89 23.50 15.90
CA GLY A 106 2.67 22.92 14.59
C GLY A 106 1.86 23.84 13.68
N ARG A 107 2.53 24.54 12.77
CA ARG A 107 1.89 25.06 11.54
C ARG A 107 1.28 23.89 10.78
N SER A 108 0.02 24.04 10.39
CA SER A 108 -0.67 23.16 9.43
C SER A 108 0.03 23.23 8.07
N GLY A 109 1.07 22.42 7.90
CA GLY A 109 1.73 22.20 6.62
C GLY A 109 1.29 20.86 6.06
N LEU A 110 0.49 20.88 4.99
CA LEU A 110 0.45 19.80 4.02
C LEU A 110 1.87 19.67 3.47
N ILE A 111 2.66 18.75 4.03
CA ILE A 111 3.94 18.40 3.45
C ILE A 111 3.61 17.55 2.22
N HIS A 112 3.50 18.20 1.06
CA HIS A 112 3.75 17.56 -0.23
C HIS A 112 5.19 17.07 -0.19
N SER A 113 5.38 15.87 0.39
CA SER A 113 6.60 15.11 0.19
C SER A 113 6.53 14.64 -1.25
N PHE A 114 7.12 15.42 -2.15
CA PHE A 114 7.42 14.94 -3.50
C PHE A 114 8.29 13.70 -3.32
N CYS A 115 7.77 12.57 -3.72
CA CYS A 115 8.64 11.46 -4.05
C CYS A 115 9.39 11.85 -5.31
N TYR A 116 10.71 11.73 -5.28
CA TYR A 116 11.56 11.90 -6.44
C TYR A 116 12.00 10.54 -6.96
#